data_AF-A0A7S0E3Y6-F1
#
_entry.id   AF-A0A7S0E3Y6-F1
#
_cell.length_a   1.000
_cell.length_b   1.000
_cell.length_c   1.000
_cell.angle_alpha   90.00
_cell.angle_beta   90.00
_cell.angle_gamma   90.00
#
_symmetry.space_group_name_H-M   'P 1'
#
loop_
_entity.id
_entity.type
_entity.pdbx_description
1 polymer ?
#
loop_
_entity_poly.entity_id
_entity_poly.type
_entity_poly.pdbx_seq_one_letter_code
_entity_poly.pdbx_strand_id
1 'polypeptide(L)'
;EAFQAAAEAWGVSAEALEDALLTFTRAAGGEERLERNSCEQATEARDALAKAVYQHLFTRMIDLANAALAAAAAGVGGGGAEGSQRRFVGLLDIFGMEHFDVNGFEQLLINFANERLQQLFINEAVTRVQAEFKFEGVAVDEAAFKDNLEVLELLDGKVSILTVLNSQSVSNTQPDDSRMMRELYNAFGDGKHAEFSVPLTTAATQFTICH
;
A
#
# COMPACT_ATOMS: atom_id res chain seq x y z
N GLU A 1 -27.89 22.26 1.92
CA GLU A 1 -27.55 22.59 0.51
C GLU A 1 -26.49 21.64 -0.06
N ALA A 2 -25.25 21.64 0.44
CA ALA A 2 -24.18 20.76 -0.06
C ALA A 2 -24.51 19.25 -0.04
N PHE A 3 -25.13 18.77 1.03
CA PHE A 3 -25.54 17.36 1.16
C PHE A 3 -26.53 16.93 0.07
N GLN A 4 -27.50 17.80 -0.24
CA GLN A 4 -28.54 17.50 -1.21
C GLN A 4 -28.00 17.54 -2.65
N ALA A 5 -27.09 18.47 -2.93
CA ALA A 5 -26.37 18.50 -4.20
C ALA A 5 -25.51 17.25 -4.40
N ALA A 6 -24.87 16.73 -3.34
CA ALA A 6 -24.10 15.49 -3.42
C ALA A 6 -24.98 14.27 -3.71
N ALA A 7 -26.13 14.15 -3.03
CA ALA A 7 -27.10 13.07 -3.28
C ALA A 7 -27.61 13.10 -4.73
N GLU A 8 -27.95 14.29 -5.25
CA GLU A 8 -28.37 14.47 -6.64
C GLU A 8 -27.27 14.12 -7.64
N ALA A 9 -26.04 14.59 -7.40
CA ALA A 9 -24.88 14.30 -8.26
C ALA A 9 -24.56 12.80 -8.32
N TRP A 10 -24.78 12.07 -7.23
CA TRP A 10 -24.57 10.62 -7.16
C TRP A 10 -25.81 9.81 -7.59
N GLY A 11 -26.94 10.47 -7.87
CA GLY A 11 -28.17 9.80 -8.30
C GLY A 11 -28.81 8.95 -7.19
N VAL A 12 -28.64 9.32 -5.93
CA VAL A 12 -29.20 8.62 -4.76
C VAL A 12 -30.19 9.52 -4.02
N SER A 13 -31.12 8.93 -3.26
CA SER A 13 -32.00 9.74 -2.41
C SER A 13 -31.22 10.31 -1.22
N ALA A 14 -31.53 11.55 -0.84
CA ALA A 14 -30.93 12.19 0.32
C ALA A 14 -31.17 11.39 1.61
N GLU A 15 -32.36 10.79 1.74
CA GLU A 15 -32.74 9.94 2.89
C GLU A 15 -31.87 8.68 2.99
N ALA A 16 -31.63 7.98 1.86
CA ALA A 16 -30.81 6.78 1.87
C ALA A 16 -29.33 7.11 2.17
N LEU A 17 -28.84 8.24 1.65
CA LEU A 17 -27.49 8.71 1.94
C LEU A 17 -27.34 9.12 3.42
N GLU A 18 -28.38 9.73 4.01
CA GLU A 18 -28.38 10.12 5.41
C GLU A 18 -28.39 8.88 6.32
N ASP A 19 -29.26 7.91 6.04
CA ASP A 19 -29.34 6.66 6.79
C ASP A 19 -28.02 5.89 6.74
N ALA A 20 -27.40 5.79 5.55
CA ALA A 20 -26.12 5.12 5.37
C ALA A 20 -24.95 5.79 6.12
N LEU A 21 -24.98 7.11 6.31
CA LEU A 21 -23.92 7.84 7.03
C LEU A 21 -24.17 7.90 8.55
N LEU A 22 -25.43 7.94 8.97
CA LEU A 22 -25.80 8.14 10.37
C LEU A 22 -26.10 6.85 11.12
N THR A 23 -26.22 5.73 10.43
CA THR A 23 -26.49 4.43 11.06
C THR A 23 -25.47 3.39 10.67
N PHE A 24 -25.32 2.38 11.54
CA PHE A 24 -24.57 1.17 11.23
C PHE A 24 -25.29 -0.04 11.83
N THR A 25 -25.15 -1.19 11.18
CA THR A 25 -25.68 -2.45 11.70
C THR A 25 -24.61 -3.15 12.51
N ARG A 26 -24.87 -3.34 13.80
CA ARG A 26 -24.05 -4.19 14.67
C ARG A 26 -24.65 -5.60 14.70
N ALA A 27 -23.90 -6.57 14.18
CA ALA A 27 -24.25 -7.98 14.29
C ALA A 27 -23.48 -8.63 15.46
N ALA A 28 -24.20 -9.18 16.43
CA ALA A 28 -23.60 -9.92 17.55
C ALA A 28 -24.46 -11.13 17.92
N GLY A 29 -23.86 -12.33 17.94
CA GLY A 29 -24.56 -13.54 18.40
C GLY A 29 -25.77 -13.98 17.54
N GLY A 30 -25.84 -13.55 16.28
CA GLY A 30 -26.96 -13.85 15.38
C GLY A 30 -28.10 -12.82 15.41
N GLU A 31 -28.01 -11.80 16.26
CA GLU A 31 -28.92 -10.64 16.24
C GLU A 31 -28.24 -9.45 15.54
N GLU A 32 -28.98 -8.79 14.65
CA GLU A 32 -28.59 -7.54 14.02
C GLU A 32 -29.34 -6.39 14.66
N ARG A 33 -28.60 -5.39 15.13
CA ARG A 33 -29.16 -4.17 15.71
C ARG A 33 -28.69 -2.97 14.91
N LEU A 34 -29.65 -2.16 14.48
CA LEU A 34 -29.37 -0.83 13.94
C LEU A 34 -29.00 0.11 15.08
N GLU A 35 -27.82 0.71 15.01
CA GLU A 35 -27.32 1.71 15.95
C GLU A 35 -27.01 3.01 15.21
N ARG A 36 -27.01 4.14 15.92
CA ARG A 36 -26.64 5.45 15.34
C ARG A 36 -25.16 5.71 15.55
N ASN A 37 -24.51 6.23 14.52
CA ASN A 37 -23.12 6.67 14.58
C ASN A 37 -22.97 7.86 15.53
N SER A 38 -21.85 7.91 16.25
CA SER A 38 -21.38 9.14 16.90
C SER A 38 -21.02 10.19 15.84
N CYS A 39 -20.83 11.45 16.25
CA CYS A 39 -20.40 12.51 15.32
C CYS A 39 -19.05 12.19 14.65
N GLU A 40 -18.15 11.55 15.39
CA GLU A 40 -16.83 11.12 14.90
C GLU A 40 -16.99 10.00 13.87
N GLN A 41 -17.73 8.94 14.19
CA GLN A 41 -18.00 7.82 13.29
C GLN A 41 -18.71 8.26 12.00
N ALA A 42 -19.67 9.19 12.10
CA ALA A 42 -20.36 9.73 10.92
C ALA A 42 -19.40 10.55 10.03
N THR A 43 -18.43 11.25 10.63
CA THR A 43 -17.40 12.00 9.89
C THR A 43 -16.45 11.03 9.17
N GLU A 44 -16.00 9.98 9.85
CA GLU A 44 -15.19 8.92 9.25
C GLU A 44 -15.93 8.20 8.12
N ALA A 45 -17.21 7.86 8.32
CA ALA A 45 -18.04 7.22 7.30
C ALA A 45 -18.20 8.12 6.07
N ARG A 46 -18.40 9.44 6.24
CA ARG A 46 -18.44 10.41 5.14
C ARG A 46 -17.13 10.41 4.36
N ASP A 47 -15.99 10.49 5.05
CA ASP A 47 -14.68 10.57 4.40
C ASP A 47 -14.32 9.25 3.73
N ALA A 48 -14.67 8.11 4.34
CA ALA A 48 -14.52 6.79 3.76
C ALA A 48 -15.37 6.62 2.49
N LEU A 49 -16.63 7.07 2.51
CA LEU A 49 -17.50 7.06 1.33
C LEU A 49 -16.91 7.91 0.21
N ALA A 50 -16.45 9.12 0.50
CA ALA A 50 -15.82 10.00 -0.49
C ALA A 50 -14.57 9.36 -1.12
N LYS A 51 -13.70 8.75 -0.29
CA LYS A 51 -12.53 7.99 -0.74
C LYS A 51 -12.92 6.81 -1.63
N ALA A 52 -13.93 6.03 -1.23
CA ALA A 52 -14.42 4.88 -2.00
C ALA A 52 -14.99 5.31 -3.36
N VAL A 53 -15.82 6.35 -3.41
CA VAL A 53 -16.36 6.90 -4.66
C VAL A 53 -15.24 7.34 -5.59
N TYR A 54 -14.25 8.07 -5.09
CA TYR A 54 -13.10 8.50 -5.89
C TYR A 54 -12.29 7.30 -6.40
N GLN A 55 -12.02 6.30 -5.54
CA GLN A 55 -11.30 5.09 -5.92
C GLN A 55 -12.03 4.33 -7.03
N HIS A 56 -13.35 4.16 -6.93
CA HIS A 56 -14.15 3.49 -7.97
C HIS A 56 -14.16 4.28 -9.27
N LEU A 57 -14.27 5.60 -9.21
CA LEU A 57 -14.20 6.46 -10.40
C LEU A 57 -12.83 6.35 -11.08
N PHE A 58 -11.75 6.41 -10.30
CA PHE A 58 -10.38 6.27 -10.81
C PHE A 58 -10.18 4.91 -11.50
N THR A 59 -10.55 3.81 -10.85
CA THR A 59 -10.49 2.47 -11.45
C THR A 59 -11.32 2.40 -12.74
N ARG A 60 -12.53 2.97 -12.75
CA ARG A 60 -13.38 2.98 -13.95
C ARG A 60 -12.74 3.74 -15.11
N MET A 61 -12.06 4.85 -14.83
CA MET A 61 -11.32 5.59 -15.87
C MET A 61 -10.18 4.74 -16.45
N ILE A 62 -9.43 4.03 -15.61
CA ILE A 62 -8.37 3.11 -16.06
C ILE A 62 -8.94 1.97 -16.90
N ASP A 63 -10.04 1.35 -16.50
CA ASP A 63 -10.70 0.29 -17.26
C ASP A 63 -11.17 0.77 -18.63
N LEU A 64 -11.75 1.97 -18.69
CA LEU A 64 -12.18 2.59 -19.95
C LEU A 64 -11.00 2.88 -20.87
N ALA A 65 -9.91 3.43 -20.34
CA ALA A 65 -8.68 3.68 -21.10
C ALA A 65 -8.09 2.37 -21.65
N ASN A 66 -8.00 1.34 -20.81
CA ASN A 66 -7.49 0.02 -21.19
C ASN A 66 -8.36 -0.64 -22.27
N ALA A 67 -9.70 -0.56 -22.15
CA ALA A 67 -10.62 -1.10 -23.15
C ALA A 67 -10.48 -0.38 -24.50
N ALA A 68 -10.33 0.95 -24.48
CA ALA A 68 -10.12 1.74 -25.70
C ALA A 68 -8.78 1.39 -26.38
N LEU A 69 -7.70 1.26 -25.61
CA LEU A 69 -6.39 0.85 -26.13
C LEU A 69 -6.39 -0.57 -26.70
N ALA A 70 -7.07 -1.50 -26.03
CA ALA A 70 -7.21 -2.88 -26.50
C ALA A 70 -7.99 -2.97 -27.83
N ALA A 71 -9.08 -2.20 -27.97
CA ALA A 71 -9.85 -2.12 -29.20
C ALA A 71 -9.02 -1.53 -30.36
N ALA A 72 -8.26 -0.47 -30.10
CA ALA A 72 -7.36 0.12 -31.09
C ALA A 72 -6.28 -0.88 -31.54
N ALA A 73 -5.68 -1.62 -30.60
CA ALA A 73 -4.66 -2.63 -30.89
C ALA A 73 -5.21 -3.83 -31.69
N ALA A 74 -6.52 -4.12 -31.59
CA ALA A 74 -7.17 -5.17 -32.39
C ALA A 74 -7.48 -4.72 -33.84
N GLY A 75 -7.71 -3.42 -34.07
CA GLY A 75 -7.99 -2.86 -35.39
C GLY A 75 -6.75 -2.56 -36.24
N VAL A 76 -5.58 -2.40 -35.61
CA VAL A 76 -4.29 -2.35 -36.29
C VAL A 76 -3.88 -3.79 -36.55
N GLY A 77 -3.92 -4.24 -37.80
CA GLY A 77 -3.76 -5.64 -38.23
C GLY A 77 -2.41 -6.29 -37.92
N GLY A 78 -2.07 -6.43 -36.64
CA GLY A 78 -1.07 -7.37 -36.16
C GLY A 78 -1.65 -8.77 -36.25
N GLY A 79 -1.59 -9.36 -37.44
CA GLY A 79 -1.81 -10.79 -37.70
C GLY A 79 -0.76 -11.65 -36.99
N GLY A 80 -0.71 -11.58 -35.66
CA GLY A 80 0.03 -12.53 -34.84
C GLY A 80 -0.81 -13.78 -34.72
N ALA A 81 -0.42 -14.81 -35.48
CA ALA A 81 -0.97 -16.16 -35.39
C ALA A 81 -1.13 -16.59 -33.92
N GLU A 82 -2.23 -17.29 -33.62
CA GLU A 82 -2.43 -17.98 -32.35
C GLU A 82 -1.16 -18.76 -31.99
N GLY A 83 -0.42 -18.29 -30.98
CA GLY A 83 0.84 -18.91 -30.54
C GLY A 83 2.08 -18.00 -30.51
N SER A 84 2.05 -16.78 -31.05
CA SER A 84 3.17 -15.83 -30.90
C SER A 84 3.06 -15.05 -29.57
N GLN A 85 4.02 -15.21 -28.68
CA GLN A 85 4.15 -14.42 -27.46
C GLN A 85 4.29 -12.93 -27.83
N ARG A 86 3.26 -12.11 -27.56
CA ARG A 86 3.34 -10.67 -27.82
C ARG A 86 4.47 -10.07 -26.97
N ARG A 87 5.45 -9.46 -27.63
CA ARG A 87 6.48 -8.65 -26.97
C ARG A 87 5.87 -7.30 -26.61
N PHE A 88 6.18 -6.78 -25.44
CA PHE A 88 5.77 -5.46 -24.99
C PHE A 88 6.94 -4.74 -24.33
N VAL A 89 6.86 -3.40 -24.28
CA VAL A 89 7.78 -2.55 -23.52
C VAL A 89 6.95 -1.90 -22.42
N GLY A 90 7.28 -2.18 -21.16
CA GLY A 90 6.65 -1.55 -20.01
C GLY A 90 7.40 -0.27 -19.64
N LEU A 91 6.65 0.81 -19.39
CA LEU A 91 7.18 2.02 -18.76
C LEU A 91 6.65 2.05 -17.33
N LEU A 92 7.55 2.18 -16.36
CA LEU A 92 7.21 2.27 -14.94
C LEU A 92 7.46 3.71 -14.49
N ASP A 93 6.40 4.37 -14.03
CA ASP A 93 6.44 5.70 -13.41
C ASP A 93 5.72 5.59 -12.07
N ILE A 94 6.48 5.71 -10.99
CA ILE A 94 6.00 5.57 -9.60
C ILE A 94 6.61 6.68 -8.74
N PHE A 95 6.01 6.93 -7.59
CA PHE A 95 6.56 7.85 -6.59
C PHE A 95 7.95 7.39 -6.14
N GLY A 96 8.90 8.34 -6.05
CA GLY A 96 10.21 8.10 -5.46
C GLY A 96 10.17 8.06 -3.93
N MET A 97 11.32 7.84 -3.29
CA MET A 97 11.45 7.91 -1.82
C MET A 97 11.00 9.28 -1.29
N GLU A 98 10.19 9.27 -0.23
CA GLU A 98 9.65 10.47 0.42
C GLU A 98 10.04 10.53 1.90
N HIS A 99 10.35 11.74 2.36
CA HIS A 99 10.60 12.02 3.77
C HIS A 99 10.16 13.45 4.11
N PHE A 100 9.11 13.56 4.92
CA PHE A 100 8.54 14.83 5.39
C PHE A 100 8.66 14.97 6.92
N ASP A 101 8.26 16.12 7.46
CA ASP A 101 8.21 16.36 8.91
C ASP A 101 7.23 15.40 9.62
N VAL A 102 6.15 15.00 8.93
CA VAL A 102 5.17 14.01 9.40
C VAL A 102 4.99 12.97 8.30
N ASN A 103 5.37 11.72 8.60
CA ASN A 103 5.25 10.59 7.67
C ASN A 103 4.15 9.66 8.17
N GLY A 104 3.18 9.36 7.29
CA GLY A 104 2.07 8.47 7.59
C GLY A 104 2.29 7.04 7.06
N PHE A 105 1.19 6.28 7.05
CA PHE A 105 1.16 4.95 6.43
C PHE A 105 1.43 5.02 4.93
N GLU A 106 1.04 6.11 4.28
CA GLU A 106 1.27 6.38 2.86
C GLU A 106 2.75 6.41 2.52
N GLN A 107 3.56 7.19 3.27
CA GLN A 107 5.01 7.25 3.06
C GLN A 107 5.68 5.90 3.33
N LEU A 108 5.21 5.14 4.33
CA LEU A 108 5.69 3.79 4.58
C LEU A 108 5.50 2.89 3.35
N LEU A 109 4.33 2.91 2.72
CA LEU A 109 4.05 2.12 1.52
C LEU A 109 4.82 2.60 0.28
N ILE A 110 4.97 3.92 0.11
CA ILE A 110 5.75 4.50 -0.99
C ILE A 110 7.22 4.07 -0.87
N ASN A 111 7.81 4.21 0.32
CA ASN A 111 9.21 3.84 0.54
C ASN A 111 9.40 2.33 0.44
N PHE A 112 8.47 1.52 0.95
CA PHE A 112 8.49 0.06 0.76
C PHE A 112 8.47 -0.36 -0.72
N ALA A 113 7.64 0.29 -1.55
CA ALA A 113 7.62 0.02 -2.99
C ALA A 113 8.97 0.35 -3.65
N ASN A 114 9.62 1.45 -3.23
CA ASN A 114 10.95 1.81 -3.69
C ASN A 114 12.02 0.79 -3.25
N GLU A 115 11.96 0.28 -2.01
CA GLU A 115 12.86 -0.80 -1.56
C GLU A 115 12.72 -2.06 -2.43
N ARG A 116 11.48 -2.45 -2.76
CA ARG A 116 11.24 -3.61 -3.64
C ARG A 116 11.77 -3.38 -5.04
N LEU A 117 11.63 -2.17 -5.58
CA LEU A 117 12.20 -1.82 -6.89
C LEU A 117 13.74 -1.83 -6.85
N GLN A 118 14.34 -1.35 -5.75
CA GLN A 118 15.78 -1.38 -5.54
C GLN A 118 16.30 -2.83 -5.48
N GLN A 119 15.61 -3.74 -4.77
CA GLN A 119 15.98 -5.15 -4.75
C GLN A 119 15.85 -5.81 -6.12
N LEU A 120 14.81 -5.47 -6.88
CA LEU A 120 14.65 -5.93 -8.25
C LEU A 120 15.85 -5.47 -9.11
N PHE A 121 16.26 -4.20 -8.97
CA PHE A 121 17.44 -3.68 -9.67
C PHE A 121 18.72 -4.42 -9.27
N ILE A 122 18.94 -4.68 -7.98
CA ILE A 122 20.11 -5.43 -7.49
C ILE A 122 20.12 -6.84 -8.11
N ASN A 123 19.01 -7.58 -8.02
CA ASN A 123 18.91 -8.95 -8.52
C ASN A 123 19.04 -9.04 -10.05
N GLU A 124 18.45 -8.10 -10.78
CA GLU A 124 18.36 -8.18 -12.24
C GLU A 124 19.53 -7.50 -12.93
N ALA A 125 20.00 -6.35 -12.45
CA ALA A 125 21.10 -5.63 -13.09
C ALA A 125 22.45 -6.12 -12.55
N VAL A 126 22.64 -6.09 -11.23
CA VAL A 126 23.95 -6.36 -10.62
C VAL A 126 24.33 -7.83 -10.74
N THR A 127 23.43 -8.75 -10.35
CA THR A 127 23.73 -10.19 -10.41
C THR A 127 23.95 -10.66 -11.84
N ARG A 128 23.17 -10.17 -12.82
CA ARG A 128 23.38 -10.53 -14.24
C ARG A 128 24.71 -10.02 -14.77
N VAL A 129 25.06 -8.77 -14.46
CA VAL A 129 26.34 -8.18 -14.89
C VAL A 129 27.52 -8.96 -14.29
N GLN A 130 27.45 -9.33 -13.01
CA GLN A 130 28.49 -10.16 -12.38
C GLN A 130 28.58 -11.57 -12.99
N ALA A 131 27.44 -12.17 -13.36
CA ALA A 131 27.42 -13.48 -14.02
C ALA A 131 28.06 -13.41 -15.41
N GLU A 132 27.79 -12.35 -16.18
CA GLU A 132 28.39 -12.13 -17.50
C GLU A 132 29.91 -11.92 -17.39
N PHE A 133 30.37 -11.09 -16.46
CA PHE A 133 31.82 -10.90 -16.25
C PHE A 133 32.53 -12.20 -15.87
N LYS A 134 31.91 -13.02 -15.00
CA LYS A 134 32.42 -14.35 -14.64
C LYS A 134 32.46 -15.30 -15.84
N PHE A 135 31.48 -15.24 -16.72
CA PHE A 135 31.42 -16.03 -17.95
C PHE A 135 32.50 -15.60 -18.96
N GLU A 136 32.72 -14.30 -19.14
CA GLU A 136 33.73 -13.75 -20.05
C GLU A 136 35.17 -13.81 -19.50
N GLY A 137 35.35 -14.19 -18.23
CA GLY A 137 36.66 -14.29 -17.58
C GLY A 137 37.31 -12.93 -17.29
N VAL A 138 36.50 -11.86 -17.20
CA VAL A 138 36.98 -10.51 -16.88
C VAL A 138 37.11 -10.37 -15.37
N ALA A 139 38.32 -10.05 -14.91
CA ALA A 139 38.56 -9.74 -13.50
C ALA A 139 37.96 -8.37 -13.18
N VAL A 140 36.81 -8.37 -12.50
CA VAL A 140 36.15 -7.18 -11.97
C VAL A 140 36.19 -7.28 -10.45
N ASP A 141 36.61 -6.21 -9.78
CA ASP A 141 36.47 -6.11 -8.33
C ASP A 141 34.97 -6.23 -8.00
N GLU A 142 34.59 -7.21 -7.17
CA GLU A 142 33.21 -7.34 -6.71
C GLU A 142 32.84 -6.04 -5.98
N ALA A 143 32.15 -5.14 -6.69
CA ALA A 143 31.71 -3.89 -6.09
C ALA A 143 30.82 -4.23 -4.88
N ALA A 144 31.20 -3.70 -3.72
CA ALA A 144 30.48 -3.89 -2.47
C ALA A 144 29.17 -3.11 -2.54
N PHE A 145 28.14 -3.70 -3.13
CA PHE A 145 26.79 -3.17 -3.08
C PHE A 145 26.18 -3.48 -1.71
N LYS A 146 25.59 -2.48 -1.07
CA LYS A 146 24.77 -2.70 0.12
C LYS A 146 23.46 -3.34 -0.34
N ASP A 147 23.22 -4.56 0.11
CA ASP A 147 21.94 -5.24 -0.08
C ASP A 147 20.88 -4.61 0.83
N ASN A 148 19.64 -4.50 0.36
CA ASN A 148 18.51 -3.97 1.13
C ASN A 148 17.53 -5.06 1.60
N LEU A 149 17.91 -6.34 1.48
CA LEU A 149 17.13 -7.46 2.00
C LEU A 149 16.76 -7.32 3.48
N GLU A 150 17.64 -6.80 4.34
CA GLU A 150 17.35 -6.64 5.78
C GLU A 150 16.18 -5.66 6.01
N VAL A 151 16.13 -4.55 5.28
CA VAL A 151 15.00 -3.60 5.35
C VAL A 151 13.72 -4.23 4.81
N LEU A 152 13.83 -5.01 3.74
CA LEU A 152 12.68 -5.72 3.16
C LEU A 152 12.15 -6.82 4.07
N GLU A 153 13.02 -7.52 4.82
CA GLU A 153 12.61 -8.49 5.84
C GLU A 153 11.92 -7.80 7.02
N LEU A 154 12.40 -6.62 7.45
CA LEU A 154 11.73 -5.80 8.45
C LEU A 154 10.33 -5.36 8.01
N LEU A 155 10.15 -5.01 6.73
CA LEU A 155 8.88 -4.50 6.19
C LEU A 155 7.88 -5.62 5.87
N ASP A 156 8.31 -6.69 5.21
CA ASP A 156 7.44 -7.72 4.59
C ASP A 156 7.97 -9.17 4.80
N GLY A 157 8.82 -9.39 5.81
CA GLY A 157 9.21 -10.72 6.25
C GLY A 157 8.11 -11.49 6.99
N LYS A 158 8.44 -12.69 7.49
CA LYS A 158 7.51 -13.54 8.27
C LYS A 158 7.02 -12.88 9.56
N VAL A 159 7.91 -12.14 10.22
CA VAL A 159 7.62 -11.26 11.33
C VAL A 159 8.15 -9.91 10.91
N SER A 160 7.24 -8.99 10.60
CA SER A 160 7.53 -7.70 9.97
C SER A 160 6.57 -6.62 10.46
N ILE A 161 6.90 -5.37 10.16
CA ILE A 161 6.05 -4.21 10.46
C ILE A 161 4.65 -4.40 9.86
N LEU A 162 4.54 -4.85 8.60
CA LEU A 162 3.25 -5.07 7.96
C LEU A 162 2.45 -6.23 8.59
N THR A 163 3.12 -7.30 9.04
CA THR A 163 2.41 -8.40 9.74
C THR A 163 1.88 -7.97 11.11
N VAL A 164 2.60 -7.12 11.83
CA VAL A 164 2.15 -6.54 13.11
C VAL A 164 1.00 -5.57 12.86
N LEU A 165 1.08 -4.71 11.85
CA LEU A 165 -0.04 -3.84 11.45
C LEU A 165 -1.30 -4.63 11.12
N ASN A 166 -1.16 -5.72 10.36
CA ASN A 166 -2.28 -6.57 9.99
C ASN A 166 -2.89 -7.30 11.20
N SER A 167 -2.06 -7.81 12.12
CA SER A 167 -2.55 -8.50 13.33
C SER A 167 -3.37 -7.55 14.22
N GLN A 168 -2.93 -6.29 14.33
CA GLN A 168 -3.64 -5.27 15.09
C GLN A 168 -4.95 -4.83 14.43
N SER A 169 -4.97 -4.78 13.09
CA SER A 169 -6.15 -4.37 12.32
C SER A 169 -7.28 -5.40 12.35
N VAL A 170 -6.94 -6.70 12.42
CA VAL A 170 -7.91 -7.81 12.46
C VAL A 170 -8.34 -8.16 13.90
N SER A 171 -7.69 -7.57 14.91
CA SER A 171 -7.99 -7.85 16.31
C SER A 171 -9.41 -7.41 16.70
N ASN A 172 -10.14 -8.26 17.43
CA ASN A 172 -11.46 -7.93 17.98
C ASN A 172 -11.43 -6.96 19.17
N THR A 173 -10.25 -6.39 19.46
CA THR A 173 -10.05 -5.40 20.53
C THR A 173 -10.03 -4.00 19.93
N GLN A 174 -10.29 -2.97 20.75
CA GLN A 174 -10.21 -1.60 20.24
C GLN A 174 -8.82 -1.32 19.65
N PRO A 175 -8.75 -0.58 18.52
CA PRO A 175 -7.49 -0.11 17.97
C PRO A 175 -6.69 0.66 19.03
N ASP A 176 -5.41 0.35 19.16
CA ASP A 176 -4.51 1.00 20.11
C ASP A 176 -3.08 1.02 19.53
N ASP A 177 -2.68 2.18 19.02
CA ASP A 177 -1.34 2.39 18.47
C ASP A 177 -0.24 2.13 19.51
N SER A 178 -0.53 2.33 20.81
CA SER A 178 0.43 2.03 21.87
C SER A 178 0.63 0.53 22.04
N ARG A 179 -0.37 -0.30 21.73
CA ARG A 179 -0.24 -1.76 21.68
C ARG A 179 0.61 -2.19 20.49
N MET A 180 0.32 -1.63 19.31
CA MET A 180 1.13 -1.85 18.10
C MET A 180 2.61 -1.51 18.35
N MET A 181 2.89 -0.33 18.91
CA MET A 181 4.26 0.12 19.17
C MET A 181 5.01 -0.78 20.16
N ARG A 182 4.32 -1.30 21.18
CA ARG A 182 4.91 -2.28 22.11
C ARG A 182 5.27 -3.59 21.39
N GLU A 183 4.41 -4.07 20.50
CA GLU A 183 4.70 -5.28 19.73
C GLU A 183 5.88 -5.08 18.77
N LEU A 184 5.93 -3.93 18.07
CA LEU A 184 7.06 -3.57 17.22
C LEU A 184 8.37 -3.47 18.02
N TYR A 185 8.36 -2.79 19.17
CA TYR A 185 9.54 -2.69 20.03
C TYR A 185 9.96 -4.06 20.57
N ASN A 186 9.01 -4.91 20.97
CA ASN A 186 9.31 -6.27 21.42
C ASN A 186 9.90 -7.14 20.31
N ALA A 187 9.48 -6.96 19.06
CA ALA A 187 9.99 -7.71 17.91
C ALA A 187 11.36 -7.20 17.45
N PHE A 188 11.54 -5.88 17.31
CA PHE A 188 12.66 -5.29 16.58
C PHE A 188 13.50 -4.29 17.39
N GLY A 189 13.01 -3.82 18.54
CA GLY A 189 13.70 -2.85 19.40
C GLY A 189 14.95 -3.41 20.09
N ASP A 190 15.62 -2.56 20.89
CA ASP A 190 16.84 -2.89 21.64
C ASP A 190 17.97 -3.50 20.80
N GLY A 191 18.08 -3.08 19.53
CA GLY A 191 19.10 -3.57 18.61
C GLY A 191 18.85 -5.00 18.10
N LYS A 192 17.63 -5.55 18.26
CA LYS A 192 17.25 -6.85 17.67
C LYS A 192 17.25 -6.80 16.13
N HIS A 193 16.92 -5.64 15.56
CA HIS A 193 17.00 -5.39 14.12
C HIS A 193 17.81 -4.12 13.87
N ALA A 194 18.82 -4.20 12.99
CA ALA A 194 19.73 -3.08 12.72
C ALA A 194 19.01 -1.86 12.11
N GLU A 195 18.05 -2.13 11.22
CA GLU A 195 17.33 -1.09 10.48
C GLU A 195 16.05 -0.59 11.17
N PHE A 196 15.83 -0.93 12.46
CA PHE A 196 14.70 -0.46 13.25
C PHE A 196 15.18 0.27 14.51
N SER A 197 14.65 1.46 14.76
CA SER A 197 14.91 2.18 16.01
C SER A 197 13.67 2.94 16.50
N VAL A 198 13.66 3.26 17.79
CA VAL A 198 12.59 4.03 18.43
C VAL A 198 13.21 5.25 19.11
N PRO A 199 12.60 6.45 19.02
CA PRO A 199 13.10 7.63 19.71
C PRO A 199 13.21 7.41 21.23
N LEU A 200 14.24 7.97 21.86
CA LEU A 200 14.51 7.82 23.30
C LEU A 200 13.45 8.43 24.23
N THR A 201 12.47 9.17 23.69
CA THR A 201 11.41 9.83 24.46
C THR A 201 10.24 8.89 24.76
N THR A 202 9.88 8.79 26.05
CA THR A 202 9.09 7.74 26.72
C THR A 202 7.60 7.64 26.35
N ALA A 203 7.12 8.41 25.36
CA ALA A 203 5.71 8.43 24.93
C ALA A 203 5.55 8.19 23.42
N ALA A 204 6.59 7.74 22.72
CA ALA A 204 6.65 7.76 21.27
C ALA A 204 5.70 6.72 20.62
N THR A 205 4.64 7.20 19.99
CA THR A 205 3.89 6.48 18.95
C THR A 205 4.63 6.49 17.60
N GLN A 206 5.96 6.54 17.64
CA GLN A 206 6.84 6.77 16.49
C GLN A 206 7.97 5.76 16.49
N PHE A 207 8.36 5.33 15.30
CA PHE A 207 9.53 4.49 15.04
C PHE A 207 10.28 5.04 13.83
N THR A 208 11.49 4.54 13.62
CA THR A 208 12.35 4.89 12.50
C THR A 208 12.78 3.62 11.79
N ILE A 209 12.66 3.65 10.46
CA ILE A 209 13.22 2.64 9.56
C ILE A 209 14.42 3.25 8.87
N CYS A 210 15.54 2.54 8.88
CA CYS A 210 16.70 2.89 8.09
C CYS A 210 16.55 2.28 6.69
N HIS A 211 15.98 3.07 5.78
CA HIS A 211 15.93 2.76 4.34
C HIS A 211 17.34 2.74 3.73
#